data_AF-A0A641AET8-F1
#
_entry.id   AF-A0A641AET8-F1
#
_cell.length_a   1.000
_cell.length_b   1.000
_cell.length_c   1.000
_cell.angle_alpha   90.00
_cell.angle_beta   90.00
_cell.angle_gamma   90.00
#
_symmetry.space_group_name_H-M   'P 1'
#
loop_
_entity.id
_entity.type
_entity.pdbx_description
1 polymer ?
#
loop_
_entity_poly.entity_id
_entity_poly.type
_entity_poly.pdbx_seq_one_letter_code
_entity_poly.pdbx_strand_id
1 'polypeptide(L)'
;TRHFIKRVIAKEGDSVHIDNGNVYVNSVLLQEPYLDPALNDSSNWGPNVVELGRYFVLGDNRRASNDSRSWGTITSEHIIGKYLTRYPSSICSIAPITQENLR
;
A
#
# COMPACT_ATOMS: atom_id res chain seq x y z
N THR A 1 19.06 -9.79 2.14
CA THR A 1 17.66 -9.47 1.80
C THR A 1 17.37 -8.05 2.25
N ARG A 2 16.62 -7.26 1.47
CA ARG A 2 16.18 -5.90 1.88
C ARG A 2 14.72 -5.98 2.33
N HIS A 3 14.38 -5.27 3.39
CA HIS A 3 13.01 -5.16 3.89
C HIS A 3 12.47 -3.77 3.56
N PHE A 4 11.21 -3.71 3.14
CA PHE A 4 10.53 -2.46 2.78
C PHE A 4 9.28 -2.29 3.64
N ILE A 5 8.98 -1.04 3.99
CA ILE A 5 7.69 -0.66 4.59
C ILE A 5 6.89 0.04 3.49
N LYS A 6 5.72 -0.52 3.18
CA LYS A 6 4.75 0.01 2.23
C LYS A 6 3.35 -0.11 2.83
N ARG A 7 2.44 0.71 2.35
CA ARG A 7 1.02 0.65 2.70
C ARG A 7 0.29 -0.24 1.72
N VAL A 8 -0.51 -1.17 2.23
CA VAL A 8 -1.47 -1.92 1.43
C VAL A 8 -2.59 -0.96 1.04
N ILE A 9 -2.83 -0.83 -0.26
CA ILE A 9 -3.86 0.04 -0.82
C ILE A 9 -5.07 -0.78 -1.26
N ALA A 10 -4.83 -1.95 -1.85
CA ALA A 10 -5.87 -2.84 -2.32
C ALA A 10 -5.43 -4.30 -2.23
N LYS A 11 -6.41 -5.20 -2.18
CA LYS A 11 -6.20 -6.65 -2.11
C LYS A 11 -6.88 -7.35 -3.28
N GLU A 12 -6.69 -8.66 -3.38
CA GLU A 12 -7.37 -9.52 -4.35
C GLU A 12 -8.82 -9.14 -4.63
N GLY A 13 -9.18 -9.07 -5.91
CA GLY A 13 -10.51 -8.70 -6.39
C GLY A 13 -10.79 -7.19 -6.45
N ASP A 14 -10.03 -6.35 -5.75
CA ASP A 14 -10.18 -4.91 -5.87
C ASP A 14 -9.63 -4.40 -7.21
N SER A 15 -10.32 -3.41 -7.78
CA SER A 15 -9.81 -2.62 -8.90
C SER A 15 -9.11 -1.37 -8.39
N VAL A 16 -7.96 -1.04 -8.99
CA VAL A 16 -7.19 0.16 -8.64
C VAL A 16 -6.85 0.94 -9.91
N HIS A 17 -7.05 2.25 -9.85
CA HIS A 17 -6.43 3.19 -10.78
C HIS A 17 -5.95 4.43 -10.05
N ILE A 18 -4.98 5.11 -10.64
CA ILE A 18 -4.47 6.39 -10.17
C ILE A 18 -4.63 7.39 -11.30
N ASP A 19 -5.28 8.52 -11.01
CA ASP A 19 -5.46 9.62 -11.94
C ASP A 19 -5.04 10.94 -11.29
N ASN A 20 -4.03 11.58 -11.89
CA ASN A 20 -3.39 12.80 -11.41
C ASN A 20 -3.00 12.72 -9.92
N GLY A 21 -2.41 11.60 -9.51
CA GLY A 21 -2.01 11.34 -8.13
C GLY A 21 -3.14 10.91 -7.17
N ASN A 22 -4.40 10.94 -7.62
CA ASN A 22 -5.54 10.49 -6.83
C ASN A 22 -5.73 8.99 -7.01
N VAL A 23 -5.75 8.26 -5.90
CA VAL A 23 -5.94 6.81 -5.89
C VAL A 23 -7.41 6.48 -5.79
N TYR A 24 -7.88 5.59 -6.66
CA TYR A 24 -9.24 5.09 -6.65
C TYR A 24 -9.22 3.58 -6.47
N VAL A 25 -10.03 3.09 -5.54
CA VAL A 25 -10.24 1.66 -5.29
C VAL A 25 -11.70 1.34 -5.53
N ASN A 26 -12.00 0.40 -6.44
CA ASN A 26 -13.38 0.07 -6.84
C ASN A 26 -14.17 1.31 -7.28
N SER A 27 -13.51 2.17 -8.07
CA SER A 27 -14.04 3.45 -8.57
C SER A 27 -14.37 4.49 -7.49
N VAL A 28 -14.01 4.25 -6.24
CA VAL A 28 -14.18 5.19 -5.13
C VAL A 28 -12.85 5.86 -4.84
N LEU A 29 -12.85 7.20 -4.76
CA LEU A 29 -11.68 7.97 -4.34
C LEU A 29 -11.25 7.56 -2.93
N LEU A 30 -10.02 7.07 -2.80
CA LEU A 30 -9.43 6.72 -1.52
C LEU A 30 -9.06 8.00 -0.78
N GLN A 31 -9.56 8.16 0.44
CA GLN A 31 -9.13 9.25 1.32
C GLN A 31 -7.79 8.88 1.96
N GLU A 32 -6.78 9.73 1.74
CA GLU A 32 -5.40 9.44 2.14
C GLU A 32 -4.87 10.47 3.16
N PRO A 33 -5.47 10.62 4.35
CA PRO A 33 -5.06 11.61 5.34
C PRO A 33 -3.65 11.38 5.93
N TYR A 34 -3.05 10.22 5.63
CA TYR A 34 -1.67 9.89 5.99
C TYR A 34 -0.62 10.47 5.05
N LEU A 35 -1.03 11.05 3.92
CA LEU A 35 -0.09 11.64 2.97
C LEU A 35 0.28 13.07 3.37
N ASP A 36 1.57 13.36 3.23
CA ASP A 36 2.05 14.73 3.11
C ASP A 36 1.85 15.18 1.65
N PRO A 37 1.06 16.24 1.39
CA PRO A 37 0.88 16.76 0.04
C PRO A 37 2.19 17.10 -0.68
N ALA A 38 3.23 17.50 0.05
CA ALA A 38 4.55 17.82 -0.52
C ALA A 38 5.33 16.58 -0.99
N LEU A 39 4.92 15.38 -0.56
CA LEU A 39 5.51 14.10 -0.96
C LEU A 39 4.66 13.35 -1.99
N ASN A 40 3.49 13.88 -2.33
CA ASN A 40 2.63 13.31 -3.36
C ASN A 40 3.23 13.54 -4.77
N ASP A 41 2.79 12.75 -5.74
CA ASP A 41 3.09 12.97 -7.15
C ASP A 41 1.79 13.02 -7.97
N SER A 42 1.90 13.33 -9.26
CA SER A 42 0.77 13.39 -10.20
C SER A 42 0.78 12.18 -11.14
N SER A 43 1.28 11.02 -10.68
CA SER A 43 1.38 9.84 -11.52
C SER A 43 0.01 9.29 -11.92
N ASN A 44 -0.04 8.66 -13.09
CA ASN A 44 -1.18 7.88 -13.55
C ASN A 44 -0.81 6.40 -13.59
N TRP A 45 -1.74 5.54 -13.20
CA TRP A 45 -1.52 4.10 -13.20
C TRP A 45 -2.84 3.32 -13.32
N GLY A 46 -2.80 2.16 -13.96
CA GLY A 46 -3.98 1.32 -14.14
C GLY A 46 -4.90 1.80 -15.27
N PRO A 47 -6.17 1.37 -15.29
CA PRO A 47 -6.82 0.51 -14.29
C PRO A 47 -6.29 -0.94 -14.30
N ASN A 48 -6.25 -1.57 -13.12
CA ASN A 48 -5.94 -3.00 -12.97
C ASN A 48 -6.78 -3.61 -11.86
N VAL A 49 -7.09 -4.90 -11.99
CA VAL A 49 -7.69 -5.70 -10.92
C VAL A 49 -6.57 -6.49 -10.22
N VAL A 50 -6.55 -6.45 -8.90
CA VAL A 50 -5.58 -7.21 -8.12
C VAL A 50 -5.93 -8.69 -8.18
N GLU A 51 -5.00 -9.52 -8.65
CA GLU A 51 -5.20 -10.96 -8.77
C GLU A 51 -5.36 -11.65 -7.40
N LEU A 52 -5.91 -12.86 -7.41
CA LEU A 52 -6.08 -13.70 -6.23
C LEU A 52 -4.76 -13.91 -5.48
N GLY A 53 -4.82 -13.80 -4.15
CA GLY A 53 -3.69 -13.93 -3.24
C GLY A 53 -2.71 -12.76 -3.27
N ARG A 54 -3.02 -11.68 -4.00
CA ARG A 54 -2.12 -10.54 -4.18
C ARG A 54 -2.61 -9.25 -3.53
N TYR A 55 -1.67 -8.31 -3.41
CA TYR A 55 -1.86 -6.99 -2.82
C TYR A 55 -1.20 -5.93 -3.70
N PHE A 56 -1.86 -4.79 -3.84
CA PHE A 56 -1.29 -3.59 -4.42
C PHE A 56 -0.82 -2.67 -3.28
N VAL A 57 0.44 -2.25 -3.32
CA VAL A 57 1.06 -1.46 -2.26
C VAL A 57 1.67 -0.17 -2.79
N LEU A 58 1.57 0.91 -2.00
CA LEU A 58 2.20 2.19 -2.29
C LEU A 58 3.07 2.64 -1.10
N GLY A 59 4.09 3.45 -1.38
CA GLY A 59 4.78 4.20 -0.32
C GLY A 59 4.08 5.53 -0.06
N ASP A 60 4.09 5.99 1.20
CA ASP A 60 3.51 7.28 1.57
C ASP A 60 4.32 8.46 0.98
N ASN A 61 5.63 8.30 0.75
CA ASN A 61 6.44 9.24 -0.05
C ASN A 61 6.35 8.87 -1.54
N ARG A 62 5.25 9.26 -2.18
CA ARG A 62 4.86 8.84 -3.54
C ARG A 62 5.94 9.12 -4.58
N ARG A 63 6.47 10.35 -4.59
CA ARG A 63 7.49 10.81 -5.54
C ARG A 63 8.79 9.98 -5.56
N ALA A 64 9.13 9.35 -4.44
CA ALA A 64 10.41 8.64 -4.27
C ALA A 64 10.25 7.13 -4.03
N SER A 65 9.00 6.65 -3.96
CA SER A 65 8.73 5.26 -3.62
C SER A 65 8.80 4.37 -4.86
N ASN A 66 9.71 3.41 -4.83
CA ASN A 66 9.63 2.23 -5.68
C ASN A 66 8.63 1.23 -5.03
N ASP A 67 7.45 1.08 -5.63
CA ASP A 67 6.29 0.34 -5.12
C ASP A 67 5.50 -0.32 -6.28
N SER A 68 4.27 -0.81 -6.03
CA SER A 68 3.55 -1.60 -7.02
C SER A 68 3.31 -0.91 -8.36
N ARG A 69 3.46 0.43 -8.43
CA ARG A 69 3.45 1.16 -9.70
C ARG A 69 4.59 0.74 -10.63
N SER A 70 5.73 0.33 -10.09
CA SER A 70 6.94 -0.02 -10.84
C SER A 70 7.15 -1.54 -10.99
N TRP A 71 6.84 -2.33 -9.96
CA TRP A 71 7.12 -3.78 -9.94
C TRP A 71 5.87 -4.66 -9.80
N GLY A 72 4.68 -4.08 -9.83
CA GLY A 72 3.42 -4.81 -9.76
C GLY A 72 3.00 -5.20 -8.34
N THR A 73 1.97 -6.03 -8.26
CA THR A 73 1.40 -6.51 -7.00
C THR A 73 2.31 -7.54 -6.33
N ILE A 74 2.09 -7.81 -5.04
CA ILE A 74 2.84 -8.81 -4.26
C ILE A 74 1.93 -9.89 -3.71
N THR A 75 2.46 -11.09 -3.47
CA THR A 75 1.73 -12.14 -2.74
C THR A 75 1.83 -11.95 -1.23
N SER A 76 0.92 -12.57 -0.47
CA SER A 76 0.95 -12.59 1.01
C SER A 76 2.27 -13.10 1.59
N GLU A 77 2.96 -14.01 0.91
CA GLU A 77 4.25 -14.57 1.32
C GLU A 77 5.37 -13.53 1.41
N HIS A 78 5.24 -12.41 0.67
CA HIS A 78 6.17 -11.29 0.75
C HIS A 78 5.92 -10.39 1.98
N ILE A 79 4.82 -10.59 2.70
CA ILE A 79 4.40 -9.77 3.83
C ILE A 79 4.83 -10.44 5.13
N ILE A 80 5.83 -9.85 5.80
CA ILE A 80 6.39 -10.38 7.05
C ILE A 80 5.53 -9.99 8.27
N GLY A 81 4.86 -8.82 8.24
CA GLY A 81 4.06 -8.34 9.36
C GLY A 81 3.43 -6.97 9.13
N LYS A 82 2.53 -6.55 10.04
CA LYS A 82 1.81 -5.26 9.98
C LYS A 82 2.46 -4.29 10.95
N TYR A 83 2.76 -3.09 10.47
CA TYR A 83 3.24 -2.00 11.31
C TYR A 83 2.03 -1.21 11.83
N LEU A 84 1.70 -1.36 13.12
CA LEU A 84 0.41 -0.91 13.68
C LEU A 84 0.39 0.55 14.16
N THR A 85 1.51 1.19 14.50
CA THR A 85 1.52 2.60 14.91
C THR A 85 2.91 3.24 14.88
N ARG A 86 2.96 4.59 14.80
CA ARG A 86 4.15 5.38 15.11
C ARG A 86 4.35 5.34 16.63
N TYR A 87 5.12 4.37 17.12
CA TYR A 87 5.39 4.19 18.55
C TYR A 87 6.29 5.33 19.10
N PRO A 88 6.04 5.86 20.32
CA PRO A 88 7.10 6.51 21.09
C PRO A 88 8.24 5.51 21.29
N SER A 89 9.48 6.00 21.38
CA SER A 89 10.76 5.27 21.25
C SER A 89 11.02 4.10 22.22
N SER A 90 10.02 3.60 22.95
CA SER A 90 10.19 2.76 24.13
C SER A 90 9.71 1.32 24.00
N ILE A 91 8.90 0.95 22.99
CA ILE A 91 8.35 -0.43 22.89
C ILE A 91 8.19 -0.83 21.43
N CYS A 92 8.83 -1.94 21.02
CA CYS A 92 8.67 -2.59 19.73
C CYS A 92 8.11 -4.00 19.95
N SER A 93 6.96 -4.32 19.37
CA SER A 93 6.47 -5.70 19.30
C SER A 93 5.86 -5.92 17.93
N ILE A 94 6.40 -6.90 17.21
CA ILE A 94 5.93 -7.34 15.89
C ILE A 94 4.76 -8.30 16.13
N ALA A 95 3.57 -7.95 15.65
CA ALA A 95 2.42 -8.84 15.69
C ALA A 95 2.32 -9.64 14.37
N PRO A 96 2.23 -10.98 14.40
CA PRO A 96 1.95 -11.77 13.21
C PRO A 96 0.56 -11.43 12.65
N ILE A 97 0.45 -11.30 11.33
CA ILE A 97 -0.83 -11.03 10.66
C ILE A 97 -1.56 -12.37 10.41
N THR A 98 -2.84 -12.43 10.80
CA THR A 98 -3.82 -13.41 10.30
C THR A 98 -4.71 -12.74 9.25
N GLN A 99 -5.40 -13.53 8.41
CA GLN A 99 -6.26 -13.01 7.34
C GLN A 99 -7.37 -12.06 7.86
N GLU A 100 -7.77 -12.22 9.13
CA GLU A 100 -8.71 -11.34 9.84
C GLU A 100 -8.14 -9.95 10.17
N ASN A 101 -6.83 -9.84 10.36
CA ASN A 101 -6.14 -8.61 10.79
C ASN A 101 -5.63 -7.75 9.61
N LEU A 102 -5.96 -8.13 8.38
CA LEU A 102 -5.63 -7.39 7.16
C LEU A 102 -6.57 -6.21 6.87
N ARG A 103 -7.70 -6.10 7.59
CA ARG A 103 -8.56 -4.92 7.51
C ARG A 103 -7.95 -3.69 8.22
#